data_AF-A0A399GU06-F1
#
_entry.id   AF-A0A399GU06-F1
#
_cell.length_a   1.000
_cell.length_b   1.000
_cell.length_c   1.000
_cell.angle_alpha   90.00
_cell.angle_beta   90.00
_cell.angle_gamma   90.00
#
_symmetry.space_group_name_H-M   'P 1'
#
loop_
_entity.id
_entity.type
_entity.pdbx_description
1 polymer ?
#
loop_
_entity_poly.entity_id
_entity_poly.type
_entity_poly.pdbx_seq_one_letter_code
_entity_poly.pdbx_strand_id
1 'polypeptide(L)'
;MPEPVPEDAFDAGGDPDAGRDPDAGGDPGAGRDPGAGGDPNAGGDPRTARDPDTARGDHHLPSKPPSQHPVVAVVALGGALGAAARYGAQLLWPTPAGGFPWTTFCVNAVGCAAMGVLMVLLTEAWTAHRLVRPFLGTGVLGGFTTFSTYAVDVERLVDARAAARGLLYLLATPAIALVAVALATWLTRRALGRERAA
;
A
#
# COMPACT_ATOMS: atom_id res chain seq x y z
N MET A 1 -43.36 -1.02 -21.22
CA MET A 1 -42.98 -0.58 -19.86
C MET A 1 -43.09 -1.78 -18.94
N PRO A 2 -41.99 -2.48 -18.62
CA PRO A 2 -41.97 -3.42 -17.50
C PRO A 2 -41.55 -2.72 -16.21
N GLU A 3 -42.29 -3.05 -15.15
CA GLU A 3 -42.24 -2.59 -13.75
C GLU A 3 -40.93 -2.93 -13.01
N PRO A 4 -40.64 -2.27 -11.86
CA PRO A 4 -39.38 -2.41 -11.12
C PRO A 4 -39.33 -3.70 -10.28
N VAL A 5 -38.12 -4.25 -10.10
CA VAL A 5 -37.84 -5.39 -9.21
C VAL A 5 -37.46 -4.87 -7.81
N PRO A 6 -37.97 -5.44 -6.69
CA PRO A 6 -37.72 -4.95 -5.34
C PRO A 6 -36.32 -5.32 -4.79
N GLU A 7 -35.75 -4.41 -4.01
CA GLU A 7 -34.67 -4.68 -3.05
C GLU A 7 -35.20 -5.46 -1.83
N ASP A 8 -34.28 -6.18 -1.18
CA ASP A 8 -34.34 -6.81 0.14
C ASP A 8 -34.99 -8.21 0.28
N ALA A 9 -34.13 -9.23 0.38
CA ALA A 9 -34.35 -10.43 1.20
C ALA A 9 -33.03 -11.13 1.56
N PHE A 10 -32.57 -10.93 2.81
CA PHE A 10 -32.21 -11.96 3.81
C PHE A 10 -31.38 -13.19 3.39
N ASP A 11 -30.21 -13.40 4.04
CA ASP A 11 -30.08 -14.44 5.08
C ASP A 11 -28.78 -14.28 5.91
N ALA A 12 -28.95 -14.33 7.23
CA ALA A 12 -27.92 -14.30 8.24
C ALA A 12 -27.90 -15.68 8.92
N GLY A 13 -26.99 -16.56 8.50
CA GLY A 13 -26.74 -17.85 9.13
C GLY A 13 -25.47 -17.83 9.98
N GLY A 14 -25.62 -17.60 11.28
CA GLY A 14 -24.60 -17.91 12.29
C GLY A 14 -24.67 -19.39 12.68
N ASP A 15 -23.51 -19.97 12.99
CA ASP A 15 -23.43 -21.32 13.59
C ASP A 15 -23.05 -21.21 15.07
N PRO A 16 -23.94 -21.56 16.01
CA PRO A 16 -23.65 -21.67 17.43
C PRO A 16 -23.35 -23.13 17.79
N ASP A 17 -22.22 -23.34 18.47
CA ASP A 17 -21.97 -24.50 19.35
C ASP A 17 -21.48 -25.83 18.73
N ALA A 18 -20.16 -26.01 18.68
CA ALA A 18 -19.51 -27.33 18.74
C ALA A 18 -18.02 -27.12 19.08
N GLY A 19 -17.44 -27.58 20.17
CA GLY A 19 -17.92 -28.31 21.31
C GLY A 19 -16.77 -28.29 22.32
N ARG A 20 -17.09 -27.86 23.54
CA ARG A 20 -16.24 -27.98 24.72
C ARG A 20 -16.42 -29.41 25.21
N ASP A 21 -15.33 -30.11 25.59
CA ASP A 21 -15.49 -31.10 26.65
C ASP A 21 -14.23 -31.21 27.54
N PRO A 22 -14.44 -31.46 28.85
CA PRO A 22 -13.50 -31.33 29.94
C PRO A 22 -12.96 -32.71 30.39
N ASP A 23 -11.81 -32.71 31.05
CA ASP A 23 -11.40 -33.65 32.11
C ASP A 23 -9.94 -33.32 32.45
N ALA A 24 -9.68 -32.81 33.66
CA ALA A 24 -9.29 -33.60 34.83
C ALA A 24 -7.78 -33.94 34.80
N GLY A 25 -6.96 -33.64 35.79
CA GLY A 25 -7.17 -33.06 37.11
C GLY A 25 -5.82 -32.62 37.68
N GLY A 26 -5.86 -31.86 38.77
CA GLY A 26 -4.68 -31.63 39.60
C GLY A 26 -4.47 -32.77 40.59
N ASP A 27 -3.24 -32.93 41.06
CA ASP A 27 -2.98 -33.26 42.46
C ASP A 27 -1.63 -32.66 42.92
N PRO A 28 -1.51 -32.23 44.19
CA PRO A 28 -0.41 -31.44 44.73
C PRO A 28 0.54 -32.25 45.65
N GLY A 29 1.74 -31.72 45.83
CA GLY A 29 2.52 -31.87 47.07
C GLY A 29 3.56 -32.98 47.12
N ALA A 30 4.77 -32.58 47.56
CA ALA A 30 5.83 -33.32 48.26
C ALA A 30 7.20 -32.89 47.69
N GLY A 31 8.20 -32.41 48.42
CA GLY A 31 8.40 -32.18 49.84
C GLY A 31 9.73 -31.42 49.98
N ARG A 32 9.88 -30.64 51.04
CA ARG A 32 11.19 -30.12 51.48
C ARG A 32 11.87 -31.22 52.30
N ASP A 33 13.19 -31.40 52.13
CA ASP A 33 14.11 -31.58 53.26
C ASP A 33 15.59 -31.41 52.84
N PRO A 34 16.52 -31.17 53.79
CA PRO A 34 17.67 -30.27 53.62
C PRO A 34 19.03 -30.96 53.88
N GLY A 35 20.11 -30.28 53.52
CA GLY A 35 21.41 -30.46 54.17
C GLY A 35 22.46 -31.28 53.41
N ALA A 36 23.70 -31.02 53.84
CA ALA A 36 25.00 -31.52 53.35
C ALA A 36 25.40 -30.96 51.97
N GLY A 37 26.48 -30.23 51.78
CA GLY A 37 27.73 -30.08 52.52
C GLY A 37 28.76 -29.71 51.45
N GLY A 38 29.48 -28.61 51.62
CA GLY A 38 30.46 -28.16 50.65
C GLY A 38 31.62 -29.14 50.55
N ASP A 39 31.97 -29.52 49.32
CA ASP A 39 33.18 -30.28 49.02
C ASP A 39 34.24 -29.32 48.41
N PRO A 40 35.34 -29.00 49.11
CA PRO A 40 36.30 -27.99 48.64
C PRO A 40 37.36 -28.50 47.65
N ASN A 41 37.31 -29.74 47.16
CA ASN A 41 38.38 -30.23 46.28
C ASN A 41 37.95 -31.36 45.32
N ALA A 42 37.24 -31.01 44.24
CA ALA A 42 37.09 -31.88 43.07
C ALA A 42 37.81 -31.25 41.87
N GLY A 43 39.13 -31.44 41.83
CA GLY A 43 39.92 -31.19 40.63
C GLY A 43 39.63 -32.25 39.57
N GLY A 44 39.31 -31.78 38.36
CA GLY A 44 39.61 -32.46 37.10
C GLY A 44 38.62 -33.52 36.59
N ASP A 45 37.75 -33.13 35.66
CA ASP A 45 37.49 -33.94 34.46
C ASP A 45 37.28 -33.04 33.23
N PRO A 46 38.20 -33.05 32.24
CA PRO A 46 38.02 -32.34 30.97
C PRO A 46 37.04 -33.00 29.98
N ARG A 47 36.30 -34.04 30.39
CA ARG A 47 35.46 -34.85 29.47
C ARG A 47 33.98 -34.94 29.85
N THR A 48 33.42 -33.93 30.52
CA THR A 48 31.96 -33.76 30.48
C THR A 48 31.57 -33.17 29.13
N ALA A 49 31.07 -34.08 28.30
CA ALA A 49 30.56 -33.84 26.98
C ALA A 49 29.63 -32.62 26.98
N ARG A 50 29.99 -31.66 26.12
CA ARG A 50 29.13 -30.63 25.54
C ARG A 50 27.75 -31.25 25.25
N ASP A 51 26.77 -30.96 26.10
CA ASP A 51 25.37 -31.30 25.87
C ASP A 51 24.87 -30.48 24.67
N PRO A 52 24.58 -31.09 23.50
CA PRO A 52 24.16 -30.35 22.32
C PRO A 52 22.75 -29.77 22.45
N ASP A 53 22.00 -30.11 23.50
CA ASP A 53 20.57 -29.81 23.56
C ASP A 53 20.22 -28.44 24.18
N THR A 54 21.23 -27.66 24.58
CA THR A 54 21.05 -26.24 24.97
C THR A 54 21.13 -25.26 23.80
N ALA A 55 21.28 -25.76 22.56
CA ALA A 55 21.23 -24.97 21.34
C ALA A 55 19.85 -25.00 20.65
N ARG A 56 18.76 -25.26 21.39
CA ARG A 56 17.42 -24.90 20.93
C ARG A 56 17.24 -23.40 21.10
N GLY A 57 17.90 -22.67 20.20
CA GLY A 57 17.77 -21.23 20.07
C GLY A 57 16.30 -20.87 20.03
N ASP A 58 15.90 -20.09 21.03
CA ASP A 58 14.94 -18.99 20.97
C ASP A 58 14.21 -18.97 19.62
N HIS A 59 13.20 -19.83 19.48
CA HIS A 59 12.30 -19.74 18.34
C HIS A 59 11.60 -18.40 18.47
N HIS A 60 12.15 -17.38 17.80
CA HIS A 60 11.54 -16.08 17.63
C HIS A 60 10.24 -16.34 16.88
N LEU A 61 9.14 -16.56 17.62
CA LEU A 61 7.83 -16.76 17.06
C LEU A 61 7.59 -15.60 16.08
N PRO A 62 7.22 -15.87 14.81
CA PRO A 62 7.05 -14.83 13.83
C PRO A 62 6.09 -13.79 14.38
N SER A 63 6.58 -12.57 14.55
CA SER A 63 5.80 -11.43 15.02
C SER A 63 4.61 -11.28 14.07
N LYS A 64 3.39 -11.29 14.62
CA LYS A 64 2.14 -11.17 13.85
C LYS A 64 2.30 -10.02 12.86
N PRO A 65 2.02 -10.22 11.56
CA PRO A 65 2.21 -9.17 10.57
C PRO A 65 1.40 -7.94 10.98
N PRO A 66 1.96 -6.72 10.84
CA PRO A 66 1.28 -5.51 11.23
C PRO A 66 -0.06 -5.43 10.51
N SER A 67 -1.11 -5.01 11.23
CA SER A 67 -2.46 -4.90 10.68
C SER A 67 -2.46 -4.01 9.43
N GLN A 68 -3.08 -4.49 8.35
CA GLN A 68 -3.13 -3.78 7.06
C GLN A 68 -4.30 -2.79 7.00
N HIS A 69 -5.27 -2.90 7.92
CA HIS A 69 -6.46 -2.05 7.96
C HIS A 69 -6.14 -0.54 7.94
N PRO A 70 -5.14 -0.04 8.71
CA PRO A 70 -4.79 1.39 8.67
C PRO A 70 -4.27 1.83 7.30
N VAL A 71 -3.55 0.95 6.59
CA VAL A 71 -3.02 1.24 5.25
C VAL A 71 -4.16 1.35 4.24
N VAL A 72 -5.10 0.40 4.27
CA VAL A 72 -6.27 0.42 3.37
C VAL A 72 -7.11 1.66 3.62
N ALA A 73 -7.35 2.04 4.88
CA ALA A 73 -8.11 3.22 5.23
C ALA A 73 -7.50 4.52 4.66
N VAL A 74 -6.17 4.70 4.79
CA VAL A 74 -5.52 5.90 4.23
C VAL A 74 -5.46 5.87 2.70
N VAL A 75 -5.29 4.70 2.07
CA VAL A 75 -5.37 4.59 0.61
C VAL A 75 -6.76 4.96 0.12
N ALA A 76 -7.82 4.50 0.78
CA ALA A 76 -9.20 4.83 0.44
C ALA A 76 -9.48 6.33 0.58
N LEU A 77 -9.07 6.94 1.70
CA LEU A 77 -9.22 8.37 1.92
C LEU A 77 -8.47 9.21 0.87
N GLY A 78 -7.21 8.86 0.60
CA GLY A 78 -6.41 9.51 -0.43
C GLY A 78 -7.04 9.34 -1.82
N GLY A 79 -7.51 8.13 -2.13
CA GLY A 79 -8.18 7.79 -3.39
C GLY A 79 -9.43 8.62 -3.61
N ALA A 80 -10.28 8.76 -2.58
CA ALA A 80 -11.46 9.61 -2.63
C ALA A 80 -11.10 11.07 -2.92
N LEU A 81 -10.08 11.61 -2.24
CA LEU A 81 -9.59 12.97 -2.47
C LEU A 81 -9.06 13.16 -3.90
N GLY A 82 -8.22 12.24 -4.38
CA GLY A 82 -7.67 12.28 -5.73
C GLY A 82 -8.75 12.20 -6.80
N ALA A 83 -9.69 11.26 -6.65
CA ALA A 83 -10.80 11.10 -7.58
C ALA A 83 -11.72 12.32 -7.60
N ALA A 84 -12.01 12.92 -6.43
CA ALA A 84 -12.79 14.15 -6.34
C ALA A 84 -12.08 15.33 -7.02
N ALA A 85 -10.76 15.48 -6.84
CA ALA A 85 -9.98 16.51 -7.50
C ALA A 85 -9.98 16.35 -9.04
N ARG A 86 -9.80 15.11 -9.53
CA ARG A 86 -9.92 14.81 -10.96
C ARG A 86 -11.33 15.13 -11.49
N TYR A 87 -12.36 14.71 -10.76
CA TYR A 87 -13.74 14.98 -11.15
C TYR A 87 -14.03 16.49 -11.20
N GLY A 88 -13.57 17.25 -10.20
CA GLY A 88 -13.65 18.71 -10.18
C GLY A 88 -12.93 19.34 -11.39
N ALA A 89 -11.75 18.85 -11.77
CA ALA A 89 -11.05 19.32 -12.96
C ALA A 89 -11.88 19.11 -14.24
N GLN A 90 -12.55 17.95 -14.37
CA GLN A 90 -13.44 17.67 -15.51
C GLN A 90 -14.68 18.57 -15.54
N LEU A 91 -15.19 18.99 -14.38
CA LEU A 91 -16.29 19.95 -14.30
C LEU A 91 -15.85 21.37 -14.70
N LEU A 92 -14.64 21.78 -14.29
CA LEU A 92 -14.10 23.11 -14.60
C LEU A 92 -13.67 23.25 -16.06
N TRP A 93 -13.14 22.18 -16.64
CA TRP A 93 -12.68 22.16 -18.02
C TRP A 93 -13.27 20.93 -18.75
N PRO A 94 -14.53 20.98 -19.18
CA PRO A 94 -15.15 19.87 -19.88
C PRO A 94 -14.56 19.70 -21.29
N THR A 95 -14.52 18.46 -21.77
CA THR A 95 -14.07 18.16 -23.14
C THR A 95 -15.25 18.27 -24.12
N PRO A 96 -15.19 19.14 -25.13
CA PRO A 96 -16.23 19.23 -26.16
C PRO A 96 -16.32 17.94 -26.99
N ALA A 97 -17.49 17.64 -27.56
CA ALA A 97 -17.67 16.49 -28.44
C ALA A 97 -16.71 16.55 -29.64
N GLY A 98 -15.90 15.50 -29.83
CA GLY A 98 -14.87 15.44 -30.88
C GLY A 98 -13.65 16.36 -30.65
N GLY A 99 -13.61 17.08 -29.53
CA GLY A 99 -12.49 17.91 -29.09
C GLY A 99 -11.38 17.09 -28.44
N PHE A 100 -10.17 17.67 -28.36
CA PHE A 100 -9.07 17.02 -27.68
C PHE A 100 -9.28 17.03 -26.15
N PRO A 101 -9.10 15.91 -25.45
CA PRO A 101 -9.35 15.73 -24.02
C PRO A 101 -8.22 16.31 -23.15
N TRP A 102 -8.07 17.63 -23.21
CA TRP A 102 -7.01 18.37 -22.51
C TRP A 102 -7.01 18.13 -21.00
N THR A 103 -8.18 17.99 -20.39
CA THR A 103 -8.29 17.83 -18.94
C THR A 103 -7.74 16.49 -18.49
N THR A 104 -8.14 15.39 -19.13
CA THR A 104 -7.61 14.06 -18.85
C THR A 104 -6.10 14.01 -19.14
N PHE A 105 -5.66 14.63 -20.24
CA PHE A 105 -4.24 14.75 -20.58
C PHE A 105 -3.43 15.44 -19.47
N CYS A 106 -3.85 16.63 -19.04
CA CYS A 106 -3.17 17.42 -18.02
C CYS A 106 -3.19 16.76 -16.65
N VAL A 107 -4.33 16.17 -16.26
CA VAL A 107 -4.46 15.42 -15.00
C VAL A 107 -3.43 14.28 -14.94
N ASN A 108 -3.34 13.48 -16.01
CA ASN A 108 -2.36 12.41 -16.06
C ASN A 108 -0.91 12.93 -16.07
N ALA A 109 -0.61 13.95 -16.88
CA ALA A 109 0.74 14.52 -16.96
C ALA A 109 1.20 15.12 -15.61
N VAL A 110 0.33 15.91 -14.95
CA VAL A 110 0.61 16.51 -13.63
C VAL A 110 0.74 15.43 -12.56
N GLY A 111 -0.14 14.43 -12.55
CA GLY A 111 -0.06 13.32 -11.60
C GLY A 111 1.23 12.52 -11.75
N CYS A 112 1.66 12.27 -12.98
CA CYS A 112 2.94 11.63 -13.29
C CYS A 112 4.14 12.47 -12.82
N ALA A 113 4.14 13.79 -13.09
CA ALA A 113 5.17 14.69 -12.56
C ALA A 113 5.23 14.66 -11.03
N ALA A 114 4.07 14.79 -10.37
CA ALA A 114 3.95 14.74 -8.91
C ALA A 114 4.45 13.41 -8.33
N MET A 115 4.20 12.29 -9.01
CA MET A 115 4.72 10.98 -8.61
C MET A 115 6.25 10.93 -8.70
N GLY A 116 6.85 11.54 -9.72
CA GLY A 116 8.31 11.68 -9.83
C GLY A 116 8.92 12.47 -8.66
N VAL A 117 8.31 13.60 -8.30
CA VAL A 117 8.72 14.38 -7.10
C VAL A 117 8.57 13.55 -5.83
N LEU A 118 7.39 12.94 -5.63
CA LEU A 118 7.05 12.16 -4.45
C LEU A 118 8.03 11.00 -4.25
N MET A 119 8.41 10.31 -5.33
CA MET A 119 9.38 9.21 -5.28
C MET A 119 10.69 9.69 -4.65
N VAL A 120 11.28 10.78 -5.18
CA VAL A 120 12.55 11.32 -4.67
C VAL A 120 12.44 11.75 -3.22
N LEU A 121 11.37 12.47 -2.86
CA LEU A 121 11.18 12.92 -1.49
C LEU A 121 11.09 11.76 -0.50
N LEU A 122 10.32 10.73 -0.83
CA LEU A 122 10.12 9.57 0.04
C LEU A 122 11.33 8.63 0.11
N THR A 123 12.20 8.58 -0.90
CA THR A 123 13.35 7.68 -0.91
C THR A 123 14.67 8.35 -0.53
N GLU A 124 14.83 9.64 -0.81
CA GLU A 124 16.12 10.33 -0.70
C GLU A 124 16.13 11.48 0.31
N ALA A 125 14.96 12.02 0.69
CA ALA A 125 14.86 13.20 1.55
C ALA A 125 14.26 12.91 2.93
N TRP A 126 13.19 12.12 3.01
CA TRP A 126 12.38 11.98 4.22
C TRP A 126 12.38 10.56 4.78
N THR A 127 12.53 10.45 6.10
CA THR A 127 12.11 9.27 6.88
C THR A 127 10.60 9.36 7.12
N ALA A 128 9.82 9.20 6.06
CA ALA A 128 8.36 9.35 6.14
C ALA A 128 7.69 8.23 6.93
N HIS A 129 6.62 8.57 7.67
CA HIS A 129 5.79 7.58 8.34
C HIS A 129 5.24 6.56 7.33
N ARG A 130 5.13 5.28 7.73
CA ARG A 130 4.73 4.15 6.86
C ARG A 130 3.44 4.39 6.07
N LEU A 131 2.55 5.24 6.57
CA LEU A 131 1.25 5.55 5.95
C LEU A 131 1.30 6.65 4.88
N VAL A 132 2.35 7.48 4.84
CA VAL A 132 2.44 8.61 3.89
C VAL A 132 2.57 8.10 2.45
N ARG A 133 3.39 7.07 2.23
CA ARG A 133 3.62 6.52 0.90
C ARG A 133 2.35 5.88 0.30
N PRO A 134 1.60 5.03 1.02
CA PRO A 134 0.29 4.55 0.55
C PRO A 134 -0.73 5.67 0.36
N PHE A 135 -0.83 6.62 1.28
CA PHE A 135 -1.79 7.73 1.20
C PHE A 135 -1.55 8.60 -0.04
N LEU A 136 -0.33 9.12 -0.24
CA LEU A 136 -0.02 10.04 -1.33
C LEU A 136 0.16 9.32 -2.67
N GLY A 137 0.91 8.22 -2.70
CA GLY A 137 1.24 7.51 -3.93
C GLY A 137 0.05 6.73 -4.47
N THR A 138 -0.41 5.73 -3.72
CA THR A 138 -1.50 4.86 -4.17
C THR A 138 -2.86 5.52 -4.03
N GLY A 139 -3.10 6.25 -2.93
CA GLY A 139 -4.36 6.94 -2.69
C GLY A 139 -4.52 8.17 -3.60
N VAL A 140 -3.92 9.30 -3.21
CA VAL A 140 -4.15 10.59 -3.87
C VAL A 140 -3.75 10.57 -5.34
N LEU A 141 -2.51 10.21 -5.67
CA LEU A 141 -2.06 10.22 -7.07
C LEU A 141 -2.70 9.11 -7.90
N GLY A 142 -2.95 7.93 -7.31
CA GLY A 142 -3.68 6.85 -7.96
C GLY A 142 -5.14 7.21 -8.28
N GLY A 143 -5.85 7.90 -7.38
CA GLY A 143 -7.22 8.38 -7.62
C GLY A 143 -7.30 9.60 -8.54
N PHE A 144 -6.29 10.47 -8.49
CA PHE A 144 -6.19 11.66 -9.33
C PHE A 144 -5.91 11.31 -10.78
N THR A 145 -5.03 10.34 -11.07
CA THR A 145 -4.76 9.90 -12.44
C THR A 145 -5.78 8.87 -12.93
N THR A 146 -5.93 8.70 -14.24
CA THR A 146 -6.88 7.74 -14.81
C THR A 146 -6.47 7.20 -16.17
N PHE A 147 -6.43 5.87 -16.29
CA PHE A 147 -6.26 5.19 -17.56
C PHE A 147 -7.61 4.87 -18.22
N SER A 148 -8.65 4.58 -17.44
CA SER A 148 -9.97 4.22 -17.96
C SER A 148 -10.65 5.37 -18.70
N THR A 149 -10.65 6.58 -18.12
CA THR A 149 -11.19 7.76 -18.81
C THR A 149 -10.39 8.06 -20.07
N TYR A 150 -9.06 7.95 -20.00
CA TYR A 150 -8.17 8.11 -21.14
C TYR A 150 -8.50 7.14 -22.30
N ALA A 151 -8.73 5.86 -22.02
CA ALA A 151 -9.09 4.88 -23.04
C ALA A 151 -10.44 5.21 -23.71
N VAL A 152 -11.44 5.60 -22.92
CA VAL A 152 -12.75 6.03 -23.42
C VAL A 152 -12.63 7.31 -24.27
N ASP A 153 -11.77 8.26 -23.88
CA ASP A 153 -11.53 9.47 -24.65
C ASP A 153 -10.88 9.16 -26.01
N VAL A 154 -9.98 8.17 -26.09
CA VAL A 154 -9.41 7.69 -27.36
C VAL A 154 -10.49 7.05 -28.25
N GLU A 155 -11.32 6.16 -27.69
CA GLU A 155 -12.44 5.53 -28.40
C GLU A 155 -13.38 6.58 -28.99
N ARG A 156 -13.81 7.56 -28.19
CA ARG A 156 -14.69 8.66 -28.62
C ARG A 156 -14.11 9.49 -29.76
N LEU A 157 -12.79 9.73 -29.77
CA LEU A 157 -12.12 10.44 -30.85
C LEU A 157 -12.12 9.63 -32.16
N VAL A 158 -11.99 8.31 -32.07
CA VAL A 158 -12.06 7.42 -33.23
C VAL A 158 -13.48 7.42 -33.79
N ASP A 159 -14.50 7.28 -32.93
CA ASP A 159 -15.92 7.27 -33.32
C ASP A 159 -16.37 8.59 -33.96
N ALA A 160 -15.83 9.72 -33.49
CA ALA A 160 -16.08 11.04 -34.06
C ALA A 160 -15.41 11.26 -35.44
N ARG A 161 -14.93 10.21 -36.11
CA ARG A 161 -14.14 10.25 -37.36
C ARG A 161 -12.86 11.09 -37.24
N ALA A 162 -12.34 11.27 -36.03
CA ALA A 162 -11.12 12.01 -35.73
C ALA A 162 -9.95 11.07 -35.37
N ALA A 163 -9.82 9.95 -36.09
CA ALA A 163 -8.85 8.89 -35.79
C ALA A 163 -7.40 9.37 -35.66
N ALA A 164 -6.97 10.34 -36.47
CA ALA A 164 -5.63 10.94 -36.36
C ALA A 164 -5.40 11.63 -35.01
N ARG A 165 -6.42 12.32 -34.47
CA ARG A 165 -6.36 12.94 -33.14
C ARG A 165 -6.40 11.90 -32.04
N GLY A 166 -7.21 10.85 -32.19
CA GLY A 166 -7.24 9.70 -31.29
C GLY A 166 -5.87 9.02 -31.18
N LEU A 167 -5.22 8.78 -32.32
CA LEU A 167 -3.88 8.20 -32.37
C LEU A 167 -2.82 9.13 -31.75
N LEU A 168 -2.87 10.43 -32.07
CA LEU A 168 -1.98 11.41 -31.43
C LEU A 168 -2.15 11.41 -29.92
N TYR A 169 -3.39 11.43 -29.44
CA TYR A 169 -3.69 11.42 -28.01
C TYR A 169 -3.22 10.12 -27.33
N LEU A 170 -3.41 8.98 -27.99
CA LEU A 170 -2.99 7.66 -27.54
C LEU A 170 -1.46 7.55 -27.36
N LEU A 171 -0.69 8.20 -28.24
CA LEU A 171 0.78 8.13 -28.21
C LEU A 171 1.40 9.23 -27.36
N ALA A 172 0.86 10.45 -27.45
CA ALA A 172 1.40 11.60 -26.75
C ALA A 172 1.25 11.50 -25.23
N THR A 173 0.13 10.98 -24.74
CA THR A 173 -0.15 10.91 -23.30
C THR A 173 0.90 10.09 -22.52
N PRO A 174 1.18 8.82 -22.86
CA PRO A 174 2.21 8.04 -22.16
C PRO A 174 3.62 8.60 -22.39
N ALA A 175 3.93 9.13 -23.57
CA ALA A 175 5.24 9.75 -23.84
C ALA A 175 5.48 10.95 -22.91
N ILE A 176 4.48 11.84 -22.79
CA ILE A 176 4.56 13.01 -21.92
C ILE A 176 4.58 12.60 -20.45
N ALA A 177 3.83 11.58 -20.05
CA ALA A 177 3.88 11.05 -18.69
C ALA A 177 5.30 10.58 -18.31
N LEU A 178 5.98 9.85 -19.18
CA LEU A 178 7.36 9.39 -18.96
C LEU A 178 8.34 10.57 -18.85
N VAL A 179 8.25 11.53 -19.76
CA VAL A 179 9.07 12.75 -19.73
C VAL A 179 8.83 13.54 -18.44
N ALA A 180 7.56 13.68 -18.04
CA ALA A 180 7.17 14.41 -16.84
C ALA A 180 7.75 13.76 -15.56
N VAL A 181 7.67 12.43 -15.44
CA VAL A 181 8.28 11.69 -14.31
C VAL A 181 9.80 11.90 -14.31
N ALA A 182 10.46 11.69 -15.45
CA ALA A 182 11.91 11.79 -15.55
C ALA A 182 12.42 13.20 -15.20
N LEU A 183 11.78 14.22 -15.76
CA LEU A 183 12.12 15.62 -15.52
C LEU A 183 11.87 16.02 -14.07
N ALA A 184 10.71 15.68 -13.51
CA ALA A 184 10.38 15.99 -12.12
C ALA A 184 11.36 15.33 -11.14
N THR A 185 11.71 14.06 -11.39
CA THR A 185 12.68 13.32 -10.59
C THR A 185 14.07 13.98 -10.66
N TRP A 186 14.53 14.35 -11.86
CA TRP A 186 15.82 15.03 -12.05
C TRP A 186 15.86 16.40 -11.36
N LEU A 187 14.82 17.22 -11.55
CA LEU A 187 14.70 18.54 -10.93
C LEU A 187 14.71 18.45 -9.40
N THR A 188 13.95 17.51 -8.84
CA THR A 188 13.85 17.33 -7.38
C THR A 188 15.19 16.94 -6.78
N ARG A 189 15.91 16.00 -7.39
CA ARG A 189 17.27 15.64 -6.95
C ARG A 189 18.25 16.80 -7.03
N ARG A 190 18.21 17.57 -8.13
CA ARG A 190 19.07 18.74 -8.31
C ARG A 190 18.78 19.81 -7.26
N ALA A 191 17.52 20.03 -6.90
CA ALA A 191 17.14 20.97 -5.85
C ALA A 191 17.68 20.52 -4.47
N LEU A 192 17.43 19.27 -4.07
CA LEU A 192 17.91 18.72 -2.79
C LEU A 192 19.44 18.70 -2.69
N GLY A 193 20.14 18.39 -3.79
CA GLY A 193 21.60 18.42 -3.83
C GLY A 193 22.19 19.83 -3.68
N ARG A 194 21.46 20.87 -4.10
CA ARG A 194 21.88 22.27 -3.90
C ARG A 194 21.73 22.71 -2.45
N GLU A 195 20.68 22.26 -1.77
CA GLU A 195 20.46 22.60 -0.35
C GLU A 195 21.45 21.94 0.59
N ARG A 196 21.94 20.73 0.26
CA ARG A 196 22.98 20.06 1.05
C ARG A 196 24.38 20.66 0.87
N ALA A 197 24.58 21.48 -0.16
CA ALA A 197 25.86 22.09 -0.49
C ALA A 197 25.95 23.58 -0.09
N ALA A 198 24.86 24.16 0.42
CA ALA A 198 24.76 25.53 0.93
C ALA A 198 24.83 25.53 2.46
#